data_AF-A0AAD5I1W8-F1
#
_entry.id   AF-A0AAD5I1W8-F1
#
_cell.length_a   1.000
_cell.length_b   1.000
_cell.length_c   1.000
_cell.angle_alpha   90.00
_cell.angle_beta   90.00
_cell.angle_gamma   90.00
#
_symmetry.space_group_name_H-M   'P 1'
#
loop_
_entity.id
_entity.type
_entity.pdbx_description
1 polymer ?
#
loop_
_entity_poly.entity_id
_entity_poly.type
_entity_poly.pdbx_seq_one_letter_code
_entity_poly.pdbx_strand_id
1 'polypeptide(L)'
;MANASNDASSFKGPVGPLRHRCPQCTATGPKLLRCSACRGVRYCSREHQAADSSQHKSACNKIKKARVDVAREEGLVRNGTGFLEPVNAFETHVGRFYGLINTRDYMSHRLFLANRLCELGTLDGVHEALEHMQNILRLNRSDNIGLRDLMPAMMLRLDLDQECYDFVKWWATCDSNRDYD
;
A
#
# COMPACT_ATOMS: atom_id res chain seq x y z
N MET A 1 3.88 -14.51 -19.19
CA MET A 1 2.87 -15.32 -18.48
C MET A 1 3.13 -15.16 -16.98
N ALA A 2 2.50 -14.16 -16.35
CA ALA A 2 2.68 -13.90 -14.93
C ALA A 2 1.85 -14.91 -14.12
N ASN A 3 2.53 -15.78 -13.39
CA ASN A 3 1.91 -16.75 -12.50
C ASN A 3 1.43 -16.02 -11.25
N ALA A 4 0.24 -15.40 -11.34
CA ALA A 4 -0.47 -14.85 -10.20
C ALA A 4 -0.97 -16.04 -9.36
N SER A 5 -0.13 -16.50 -8.42
CA SER A 5 -0.58 -17.35 -7.32
C SER A 5 -1.54 -16.54 -6.46
N ASN A 6 -2.79 -16.56 -6.90
CA ASN A 6 -3.94 -15.89 -6.30
C ASN A 6 -4.37 -16.67 -5.07
N ASP A 7 -3.48 -16.78 -4.09
CA ASP A 7 -3.77 -17.43 -2.83
C ASP A 7 -4.44 -16.39 -1.93
N ALA A 8 -5.74 -16.20 -2.16
CA ALA A 8 -6.61 -15.30 -1.41
C ALA A 8 -6.42 -15.58 0.08
N SER A 9 -6.01 -14.58 0.86
CA SER A 9 -5.87 -14.75 2.29
C SER A 9 -7.23 -15.16 2.87
N SER A 10 -7.27 -16.23 3.66
CA SER A 10 -8.46 -16.61 4.43
C SER A 10 -8.81 -15.59 5.51
N PHE A 11 -7.89 -14.66 5.80
CA PHE A 11 -8.11 -13.55 6.71
C PHE A 11 -9.10 -12.56 6.08
N LYS A 12 -10.35 -12.62 6.53
CA LYS A 12 -11.33 -11.55 6.28
C LYS A 12 -11.14 -10.50 7.36
N GLY A 13 -10.66 -9.33 6.95
CA GLY A 13 -10.56 -8.17 7.81
C GLY A 13 -11.89 -7.86 8.51
N PRO A 14 -11.85 -7.12 9.62
CA PRO A 14 -13.07 -6.83 10.35
C PRO A 14 -14.01 -5.95 9.50
N VAL A 15 -15.31 -6.26 9.51
CA VAL A 15 -16.32 -5.55 8.72
C VAL A 15 -16.82 -4.30 9.47
N GLY A 16 -17.31 -3.30 8.73
CA GLY A 16 -17.84 -2.05 9.26
C GLY A 16 -16.85 -0.87 9.19
N PRO A 17 -17.16 0.25 9.85
CA PRO A 17 -16.35 1.47 9.78
C PRO A 17 -14.87 1.23 10.13
N LEU A 18 -13.97 1.92 9.43
CA LEU A 18 -12.55 1.85 9.74
C LEU A 18 -12.28 2.58 11.07
N ARG A 19 -11.77 1.84 12.04
CA ARG A 19 -11.36 2.36 13.35
C ARG A 19 -10.37 1.42 14.01
N HIS A 20 -9.53 1.96 14.88
CA HIS A 20 -8.65 1.15 15.72
C HIS A 20 -9.48 0.25 16.63
N ARG A 21 -9.39 -1.07 16.42
CA ARG A 21 -10.11 -2.09 17.18
C ARG A 21 -9.32 -3.38 17.27
N CYS A 22 -9.61 -4.15 18.31
CA CYS A 22 -9.12 -5.51 18.44
C CYS A 22 -9.99 -6.46 17.60
N PRO A 23 -9.43 -7.43 16.84
CA PRO A 23 -10.24 -8.40 16.10
C PRO A 23 -10.91 -9.45 16.99
N GLN A 24 -10.45 -9.61 18.23
CA GLN A 24 -10.91 -10.66 19.15
C GLN A 24 -11.93 -10.17 20.20
N CYS A 25 -12.16 -8.85 20.32
CA CYS A 25 -13.12 -8.28 21.27
C CYS A 25 -13.64 -6.92 20.81
N THR A 26 -14.47 -6.28 21.63
CA THR A 26 -15.06 -4.97 21.34
C THR A 26 -14.17 -3.78 21.69
N ALA A 27 -12.93 -4.02 22.16
CA ALA A 27 -12.02 -2.95 22.52
C ALA A 27 -11.64 -2.10 21.31
N THR A 28 -11.77 -0.78 21.47
CA THR A 28 -11.45 0.21 20.44
C THR A 28 -10.52 1.29 21.00
N GLY A 29 -9.90 2.05 20.11
CA GLY A 29 -9.13 3.24 20.46
C GLY A 29 -7.62 3.15 20.16
N PRO A 30 -6.89 4.26 20.37
CA PRO A 30 -5.48 4.38 19.96
C PRO A 30 -4.50 3.63 20.85
N LYS A 31 -4.90 3.29 22.09
CA LYS A 31 -4.05 2.61 23.10
C LYS A 31 -3.85 1.11 22.84
N LEU A 32 -4.38 0.58 21.74
CA LEU A 32 -4.20 -0.81 21.36
C LEU A 32 -2.78 -1.06 20.84
N LEU A 33 -2.22 -2.21 21.22
CA LEU A 33 -0.92 -2.70 20.82
C LEU A 33 -0.93 -3.08 19.34
N ARG A 34 0.02 -2.56 18.55
CA ARG A 34 0.19 -2.95 17.14
C ARG A 34 0.98 -4.25 17.04
N CYS A 35 0.61 -5.10 16.09
CA CYS A 35 1.44 -6.22 15.68
C CYS A 35 2.81 -5.69 15.22
N SER A 36 3.89 -6.10 15.89
CA SER A 36 5.24 -5.62 15.60
C SER A 36 5.75 -6.00 14.20
N ALA A 37 5.25 -7.10 13.65
CA ALA A 37 5.67 -7.63 12.35
C ALA A 37 4.99 -6.92 11.17
N CYS A 38 3.65 -6.94 11.11
CA CYS A 38 2.93 -6.38 9.97
C CYS A 38 2.56 -4.89 10.13
N ARG A 39 2.47 -4.41 11.39
CA ARG A 39 2.04 -3.07 11.81
C ARG A 39 0.60 -2.66 11.44
N GLY A 40 -0.11 -3.49 10.67
CA GLY A 40 -1.47 -3.19 10.20
C GLY A 40 -2.62 -3.73 11.07
N VAL A 41 -2.34 -4.47 12.15
CA VAL A 41 -3.38 -4.99 13.06
C VAL A 41 -3.09 -4.58 14.50
N ARG A 42 -4.15 -4.31 15.27
CA ARG A 42 -4.10 -3.87 16.67
C ARG A 42 -4.83 -4.83 17.61
N TYR A 43 -4.34 -4.92 18.85
CA TYR A 43 -4.85 -5.80 19.89
C TYR A 43 -4.90 -5.07 21.24
N CYS A 44 -5.86 -5.39 22.10
CA CYS A 44 -5.89 -4.82 23.45
C CYS A 44 -4.85 -5.45 24.39
N SER A 45 -4.39 -6.67 24.08
CA SER A 45 -3.46 -7.42 24.92
C SER A 45 -2.68 -8.45 24.10
N ARG A 46 -1.65 -9.05 24.71
CA ARG A 46 -0.83 -10.11 24.07
C ARG A 46 -1.61 -11.42 23.93
N GLU A 47 -2.56 -11.67 24.82
CA GLU A 47 -3.43 -12.86 24.79
C GLU A 47 -4.31 -12.84 23.54
N HIS A 48 -4.93 -11.70 23.21
CA HIS A 48 -5.73 -11.57 21.98
C HIS A 48 -4.86 -11.63 20.72
N GLN A 49 -3.63 -11.14 20.77
CA GLN A 49 -2.68 -11.32 19.67
C GLN A 49 -2.34 -12.81 19.46
N ALA A 50 -2.13 -13.56 20.55
CA ALA A 50 -1.84 -14.99 20.47
C ALA A 50 -3.06 -15.79 19.96
N ALA A 51 -4.26 -15.44 20.42
CA ALA A 51 -5.51 -16.05 19.96
C ALA A 51 -5.76 -15.80 18.45
N ASP A 52 -5.47 -14.60 17.97
CA ASP A 52 -5.62 -14.24 16.55
C ASP A 52 -4.49 -14.79 15.65
N SER A 53 -3.43 -15.36 16.25
CA SER A 53 -2.21 -15.70 15.52
C SER A 53 -2.45 -16.66 14.36
N SER A 54 -3.31 -17.68 14.50
CA SER A 54 -3.59 -18.64 13.43
C SER A 54 -4.29 -18.01 12.23
N GLN A 55 -5.22 -17.09 12.47
CA GLN A 55 -5.99 -16.40 11.42
C GLN A 55 -5.16 -15.30 10.76
N HIS A 56 -4.38 -14.56 11.55
CA HIS A 56 -3.58 -13.43 11.08
C HIS A 56 -2.24 -13.85 10.44
N LYS A 57 -1.64 -14.99 10.83
CA LYS A 57 -0.25 -15.36 10.47
C LYS A 57 0.04 -15.33 8.97
N SER A 58 -0.87 -15.82 8.13
CA SER A 58 -0.67 -15.82 6.68
C SER A 58 -0.57 -14.39 6.13
N ALA A 59 -1.54 -13.52 6.45
CA ALA A 59 -1.52 -12.11 6.06
C ALA A 59 -0.31 -11.37 6.66
N CYS A 60 -0.01 -11.63 7.94
CA CYS A 60 1.12 -11.05 8.65
C CYS A 60 2.45 -11.31 7.95
N ASN A 61 2.71 -12.57 7.59
CA ASN A 61 3.95 -12.98 6.94
C ASN A 61 4.06 -12.40 5.53
N LYS A 62 2.96 -12.35 4.77
CA LYS A 62 2.93 -11.73 3.44
C LYS A 62 3.30 -10.25 3.51
N ILE A 63 2.72 -9.50 4.45
CA ILE A 63 3.05 -8.07 4.66
C ILE A 63 4.49 -7.90 5.14
N LYS A 64 4.93 -8.71 6.12
CA LYS A 64 6.32 -8.67 6.61
C LYS A 64 7.31 -8.87 5.47
N LYS A 65 7.09 -9.88 4.61
CA LYS A 65 7.92 -10.14 3.45
C LYS A 65 7.88 -8.98 2.44
N ALA A 66 6.69 -8.48 2.12
CA ALA A 66 6.52 -7.36 1.20
C ALA A 66 7.28 -6.11 1.65
N ARG A 67 7.31 -5.81 2.95
CA ARG A 67 8.10 -4.70 3.51
C ARG A 67 9.61 -4.89 3.30
N VAL A 68 10.11 -6.11 3.48
CA VAL A 68 11.53 -6.43 3.24
C VAL A 68 11.87 -6.28 1.76
N ASP A 69 11.01 -6.78 0.87
CA ASP A 69 11.21 -6.64 -0.57
C ASP A 69 11.21 -5.17 -1.00
N VAL A 70 10.24 -4.36 -0.53
CA VAL A 70 10.21 -2.91 -0.79
C VAL A 70 11.49 -2.22 -0.32
N ALA A 71 11.97 -2.52 0.89
CA ALA A 71 13.19 -1.93 1.42
C ALA A 71 14.44 -2.34 0.62
N ARG A 72 14.49 -3.59 0.14
CA ARG A 72 15.57 -4.07 -0.73
C ARG A 72 15.58 -3.29 -2.05
N GLU A 73 14.44 -3.22 -2.73
CA GLU A 73 14.32 -2.51 -4.00
C GLU A 73 14.58 -1.01 -3.84
N GLU A 74 14.16 -0.40 -2.72
CA GLU A 74 14.49 1.00 -2.42
C GLU A 74 16.00 1.23 -2.35
N GLY A 75 16.75 0.31 -1.71
CA GLY A 75 18.22 0.37 -1.68
C GLY A 75 18.84 0.29 -3.07
N LEU A 76 18.32 -0.58 -3.94
CA LEU A 76 18.79 -0.71 -5.33
C LEU A 76 18.53 0.57 -6.13
N VAL A 77 17.34 1.16 -6.00
CA VAL A 77 16.99 2.42 -6.69
C VAL A 77 17.81 3.61 -6.17
N ARG A 78 18.15 3.64 -4.88
CA ARG A 78 18.99 4.68 -4.28
C ARG A 78 20.44 4.59 -4.75
N ASN A 79 21.01 3.40 -4.73
CA ASN A 79 22.44 3.22 -5.00
C ASN A 79 22.75 3.14 -6.51
N GLY A 80 21.76 2.79 -7.34
CA GLY A 80 21.96 2.43 -8.74
C GLY A 80 22.69 1.09 -8.87
N THR A 81 22.52 0.39 -9.99
CA THR A 81 23.19 -0.91 -10.23
C THR A 81 24.47 -0.81 -11.06
N GLY A 82 24.84 0.41 -11.52
CA GLY A 82 26.20 0.74 -11.97
C GLY A 82 26.49 0.64 -13.47
N PHE A 83 25.55 0.25 -14.34
CA PHE A 83 25.85 0.13 -15.78
C PHE A 83 25.22 1.21 -16.68
N LEU A 84 23.91 1.46 -16.54
CA LEU A 84 23.18 2.48 -17.33
C LEU A 84 22.09 3.19 -16.51
N GLU A 85 22.08 2.93 -15.21
CA GLU A 85 20.98 3.31 -14.34
C GLU A 85 21.35 4.53 -13.50
N PRO A 86 20.46 5.52 -13.40
CA PRO A 86 20.71 6.72 -12.62
C PRO A 86 20.83 6.36 -11.14
N VAL A 87 21.89 6.83 -10.49
CA VAL A 87 21.99 6.82 -9.03
C VAL A 87 20.86 7.70 -8.48
N ASN A 88 20.20 7.20 -7.44
CA ASN A 88 19.09 7.86 -6.78
C ASN A 88 17.99 8.34 -7.74
N ALA A 89 17.36 7.39 -8.44
CA ALA A 89 16.29 7.71 -9.39
C ALA A 89 15.15 8.52 -8.73
N PHE A 90 14.94 8.38 -7.41
CA PHE A 90 13.94 9.09 -6.61
C PHE A 90 13.96 10.60 -6.72
N GLU A 91 15.10 11.20 -7.08
CA GLU A 91 15.23 12.65 -7.25
C GLU A 91 15.30 13.04 -8.72
N THR A 92 15.95 12.21 -9.54
CA THR A 92 16.26 12.54 -10.94
C THR A 92 15.13 12.21 -11.91
N HIS A 93 14.22 11.29 -11.56
CA HIS A 93 13.21 10.73 -12.47
C HIS A 93 11.78 10.76 -11.92
N VAL A 94 11.48 11.65 -10.96
CA VAL A 94 10.12 11.85 -10.43
C VAL A 94 9.14 12.16 -11.58
N GLY A 95 7.96 11.55 -11.56
CA GLY A 95 6.95 11.64 -12.62
C GLY A 95 7.15 10.63 -13.75
N ARG A 96 8.40 10.29 -14.08
CA ARG A 96 8.78 9.38 -15.19
C ARG A 96 9.36 8.05 -14.71
N PHE A 97 9.17 7.71 -13.42
CA PHE A 97 9.85 6.56 -12.80
C PHE A 97 9.67 5.28 -13.59
N TYR A 98 8.43 5.01 -14.03
CA TYR A 98 8.05 3.75 -14.68
C TYR A 98 8.70 3.53 -16.06
N GLY A 99 9.27 4.58 -16.65
CA GLY A 99 10.08 4.48 -17.87
C GLY A 99 11.41 3.72 -17.65
N LEU A 100 11.93 3.74 -16.43
CA LEU A 100 13.16 3.04 -16.06
C LEU A 100 12.85 1.59 -15.63
N ILE A 101 13.49 0.61 -16.27
CA ILE A 101 13.22 -0.81 -16.02
C ILE A 101 13.49 -1.18 -14.57
N ASN A 102 14.59 -0.68 -13.98
CA ASN A 102 15.02 -0.99 -12.62
C ASN A 102 14.11 -0.45 -11.52
N THR A 103 13.28 0.56 -11.79
CA THR A 103 12.34 1.09 -10.79
C THR A 103 11.00 0.36 -10.83
N ARG A 104 10.70 -0.40 -11.89
CA ARG A 104 9.42 -1.11 -12.04
C ARG A 104 9.23 -2.15 -10.96
N ASP A 105 10.29 -2.83 -10.55
CA ASP A 105 10.25 -3.81 -9.46
C ASP A 105 9.93 -3.13 -8.13
N TYR A 106 10.59 -2.01 -7.82
CA TYR A 106 10.25 -1.18 -6.66
C TYR A 106 8.76 -0.79 -6.65
N MET A 107 8.24 -0.31 -7.77
CA MET A 107 6.84 0.12 -7.90
C MET A 107 5.87 -1.05 -7.72
N SER A 108 6.18 -2.19 -8.33
CA SER A 108 5.39 -3.42 -8.25
C SER A 108 5.36 -3.98 -6.83
N HIS A 109 6.51 -4.05 -6.15
CA HIS A 109 6.61 -4.47 -4.76
C HIS A 109 5.85 -3.53 -3.81
N ARG A 110 5.90 -2.21 -4.08
CA ARG A 110 5.18 -1.22 -3.28
C ARG A 110 3.66 -1.33 -3.45
N LEU A 111 3.18 -1.56 -4.67
CA LEU A 111 1.77 -1.84 -4.91
C LEU A 111 1.33 -3.15 -4.27
N PHE A 112 2.15 -4.20 -4.36
CA PHE A 112 1.88 -5.47 -3.70
C PHE A 112 1.71 -5.27 -2.18
N LEU A 113 2.59 -4.50 -1.53
CA LEU A 113 2.46 -4.15 -0.12
C LEU A 113 1.15 -3.39 0.16
N ALA A 114 0.84 -2.37 -0.62
CA ALA A 114 -0.40 -1.59 -0.48
C ALA A 114 -1.65 -2.47 -0.57
N ASN A 115 -1.71 -3.38 -1.55
CA ASN A 115 -2.83 -4.30 -1.70
C ASN A 115 -2.98 -5.23 -0.49
N ARG A 116 -1.88 -5.79 0.02
CA ARG A 116 -1.92 -6.65 1.21
C ARG A 116 -2.35 -5.90 2.48
N LEU A 117 -2.01 -4.62 2.59
CA LEU A 117 -2.47 -3.76 3.68
C LEU A 117 -3.97 -3.43 3.55
N CYS A 118 -4.46 -3.13 2.33
CA CYS A 118 -5.88 -2.91 2.05
C CYS A 118 -6.76 -4.11 2.41
N GLU A 119 -6.28 -5.32 2.09
CA GLU A 119 -6.95 -6.59 2.37
C GLU A 119 -7.13 -6.85 3.88
N LEU A 120 -6.31 -6.24 4.76
CA LEU A 120 -6.51 -6.37 6.20
C LEU A 120 -7.82 -5.76 6.69
N GLY A 121 -8.41 -4.82 5.94
CA GLY A 121 -9.65 -4.15 6.36
C GLY A 121 -9.51 -3.31 7.64
N THR A 122 -8.29 -2.96 8.03
CA THR A 122 -8.01 -2.17 9.24
C THR A 122 -7.76 -0.71 8.89
N LEU A 123 -7.99 0.20 9.86
CA LEU A 123 -7.71 1.63 9.67
C LEU A 123 -6.24 1.88 9.33
N ASP A 124 -5.31 1.31 10.11
CA ASP A 124 -3.86 1.46 9.85
C ASP A 124 -3.48 0.93 8.45
N GLY A 125 -4.02 -0.23 8.05
CA GLY A 125 -3.70 -0.85 6.77
C GLY A 125 -4.18 -0.01 5.58
N VAL A 126 -5.42 0.48 5.62
CA VAL A 126 -5.98 1.29 4.51
C VAL A 126 -5.29 2.65 4.43
N HIS A 127 -5.00 3.29 5.56
CA HIS A 127 -4.26 4.55 5.59
C HIS A 127 -2.85 4.39 4.98
N GLU A 128 -2.10 3.39 5.42
CA GLU A 128 -0.75 3.12 4.91
C GLU A 128 -0.76 2.69 3.43
N ALA A 129 -1.78 1.93 3.01
CA ALA A 129 -1.93 1.57 1.61
C ALA A 129 -2.17 2.80 0.72
N LEU A 130 -3.02 3.74 1.17
CA LEU A 130 -3.26 4.98 0.45
C LEU A 130 -1.96 5.80 0.32
N GLU A 131 -1.16 5.91 1.38
CA GLU A 131 0.16 6.56 1.32
C GLU A 131 1.09 5.91 0.29
N HIS A 132 1.12 4.58 0.23
CA HIS A 132 1.88 3.87 -0.79
C HIS A 132 1.38 4.16 -2.20
N MET A 133 0.06 4.14 -2.43
CA MET A 133 -0.54 4.44 -3.74
C MET A 133 -0.28 5.89 -4.18
N GLN A 134 -0.41 6.86 -3.28
CA GLN A 134 -0.10 8.27 -3.53
C GLN A 134 1.37 8.46 -3.95
N ASN A 135 2.28 7.77 -3.26
CA ASN A 135 3.69 7.84 -3.63
C ASN A 135 3.99 7.18 -4.98
N ILE A 136 3.32 6.08 -5.31
CA ILE A 136 3.43 5.46 -6.64
C ILE A 136 2.95 6.44 -7.71
N LEU A 137 1.80 7.11 -7.54
CA LEU A 137 1.34 8.13 -8.49
C LEU A 137 2.26 9.35 -8.57
N ARG A 138 2.89 9.77 -7.46
CA ARG A 138 3.87 10.86 -7.47
C ARG A 138 5.09 10.51 -8.34
N LEU A 139 5.54 9.26 -8.25
CA LEU A 139 6.69 8.79 -9.01
C LEU A 139 6.31 8.46 -10.47
N ASN A 140 5.13 7.90 -10.71
CA ASN A 140 4.61 7.54 -12.02
C ASN A 140 3.36 8.35 -12.34
N ARG A 141 3.55 9.57 -12.87
CA ARG A 141 2.46 10.52 -13.09
C ARG A 141 1.53 10.08 -14.22
N SER A 142 2.02 9.35 -15.22
CA SER A 142 1.21 8.80 -16.32
C SER A 142 0.31 7.63 -15.87
N ASP A 143 0.40 7.21 -14.60
CA ASP A 143 -0.40 6.14 -14.01
C ASP A 143 -0.40 4.85 -14.84
N ASN A 144 0.77 4.41 -15.30
CA ASN A 144 0.88 3.17 -16.11
C ASN A 144 0.42 1.90 -15.36
N ILE A 145 0.13 1.98 -14.07
CA ILE A 145 -0.29 0.86 -13.21
C ILE A 145 -1.81 0.89 -12.95
N GLY A 146 -2.52 1.96 -13.32
CA GLY A 146 -3.98 2.07 -13.17
C GLY A 146 -4.44 2.32 -11.73
N LEU A 147 -3.66 3.05 -10.93
CA LEU A 147 -4.02 3.40 -9.56
C LEU A 147 -5.12 4.45 -9.46
N ARG A 148 -5.35 5.25 -10.51
CA ARG A 148 -6.40 6.28 -10.52
C ARG A 148 -7.78 5.71 -10.19
N ASP A 149 -8.04 4.46 -10.56
CA ASP A 149 -9.34 3.80 -10.35
C ASP A 149 -9.46 3.18 -8.94
N LEU A 150 -8.34 2.86 -8.30
CA LEU A 150 -8.31 2.19 -6.99
C LEU A 150 -8.30 3.17 -5.82
N MET A 151 -7.61 4.31 -5.97
CA MET A 151 -7.44 5.28 -4.89
C MET A 151 -8.74 5.88 -4.35
N PRO A 152 -9.75 6.21 -5.18
CA PRO A 152 -11.04 6.72 -4.69
C PRO A 152 -11.68 5.77 -3.68
N ALA A 153 -11.63 4.46 -3.91
CA ALA A 153 -12.19 3.47 -2.98
C ALA A 153 -11.50 3.50 -1.61
N MET A 154 -10.20 3.79 -1.55
CA MET A 154 -9.47 3.89 -0.28
C MET A 154 -9.74 5.21 0.43
N MET A 155 -9.81 6.32 -0.32
CA MET A 155 -10.17 7.64 0.21
C MET A 155 -11.56 7.63 0.86
N LEU A 156 -12.56 7.07 0.17
CA LEU A 156 -13.92 6.93 0.71
C LEU A 156 -13.97 6.06 1.98
N ARG A 157 -13.17 4.99 2.04
CA ARG A 157 -13.10 4.16 3.26
C ARG A 157 -12.49 4.88 4.46
N LEU A 158 -11.73 5.95 4.22
CA LEU A 158 -11.08 6.79 5.23
C LEU A 158 -11.87 8.08 5.52
N ASP A 159 -13.11 8.21 5.01
CA ASP A 159 -13.95 9.40 5.12
C ASP A 159 -13.26 10.67 4.56
N LEU A 160 -12.50 10.51 3.46
CA LEU A 160 -11.84 11.59 2.72
C LEU A 160 -12.67 11.97 1.48
N ASP A 161 -13.96 12.27 1.68
CA ASP A 161 -14.93 12.49 0.60
C ASP A 161 -14.55 13.67 -0.31
N GLN A 162 -14.10 14.78 0.28
CA GLN A 162 -13.74 15.98 -0.46
C GLN A 162 -12.47 15.75 -1.29
N GLU A 163 -11.43 15.17 -0.69
CA GLU A 163 -10.18 14.83 -1.37
C GLU A 163 -10.41 13.78 -2.47
N CYS A 164 -11.30 12.82 -2.24
CA CYS A 164 -11.72 11.85 -3.25
C CYS A 164 -12.38 12.54 -4.44
N TYR A 165 -13.33 13.45 -4.19
CA TYR A 165 -13.98 14.22 -5.25
C TYR A 165 -12.96 15.04 -6.05
N ASP A 166 -12.09 15.78 -5.36
CA ASP A 166 -11.08 16.62 -6.02
C ASP A 166 -10.10 15.79 -6.83
N PHE A 167 -9.69 14.62 -6.32
CA PHE A 167 -8.84 13.67 -7.03
C PHE A 167 -9.50 13.16 -8.31
N VAL A 168 -10.74 12.65 -8.22
CA VAL A 168 -11.48 12.13 -9.39
C VAL A 168 -11.75 13.23 -10.40
N LYS A 169 -12.18 14.41 -9.93
CA LYS A 169 -12.42 15.58 -10.78
C LYS A 169 -11.15 15.98 -11.53
N TRP A 170 -10.02 16.09 -10.84
CA TRP A 170 -8.76 16.47 -11.45
C TRP A 170 -8.37 15.52 -12.59
N TRP A 171 -8.45 14.21 -12.36
CA TRP A 171 -8.18 13.21 -13.40
C TRP A 171 -9.19 13.21 -14.54
N ALA A 172 -10.46 13.55 -14.29
CA ALA A 172 -11.47 13.64 -15.33
C ALA A 172 -11.35 14.92 -16.19
N THR A 173 -10.88 16.03 -15.61
CA THR A 173 -10.88 17.34 -16.29
C THR A 173 -9.52 17.77 -16.84
N CYS A 174 -8.41 17.30 -16.27
CA CYS A 174 -7.08 17.79 -16.61
C CYS A 174 -6.20 16.77 -17.35
N ASP A 175 -6.62 15.50 -17.42
CA ASP A 175 -5.97 14.45 -18.22
C ASP A 175 -6.17 14.65 -19.73
N SER A 176 -6.99 15.61 -20.16
CA SER A 176 -7.16 15.97 -21.57
C SER A 176 -5.99 16.75 -22.17
N ASN A 177 -5.10 17.32 -21.35
CA ASN A 177 -3.83 17.90 -21.79
C ASN A 177 -2.77 16.79 -21.79
N ARG A 178 -2.68 16.05 -22.90
CA ARG A 178 -1.76 14.92 -23.15
C ARG A 178 -0.28 15.31 -23.23
N ASP A 179 0.15 16.32 -22.50
CA ASP A 179 1.53 16.84 -22.50
C ASP A 179 2.27 16.59 -21.17
N TYR A 180 1.69 15.78 -20.28
CA TYR A 180 2.36 15.32 -19.05
C TYR A 180 3.00 13.94 -19.25
N ASP A 181 3.76 13.77 -20.33
CA ASP A 181 4.71 12.67 -20.52
C ASP A 181 6.15 13.13 -20.26
#